data_AF-A0A534RFS6-F1
#
_entry.id   AF-A0A534RFS6-F1
#
_cell.length_a   1.000
_cell.length_b   1.000
_cell.length_c   1.000
_cell.angle_alpha   90.00
_cell.angle_beta   90.00
_cell.angle_gamma   90.00
#
_symmetry.space_group_name_H-M   'P 1'
#
loop_
_entity.id
_entity.type
_entity.pdbx_description
1 polymer ?
#
loop_
_entity_poly.entity_id
_entity_poly.type
_entity_poly.pdbx_seq_one_letter_code
_entity_poly.pdbx_strand_id
1 'polypeptide(L)'
;MRATRAPSRTRLAASQAELVSTVWPVRSSRPTATISTRVAESGDMRRRGAPLARDRRSGATALARLAARLLRARARDHGKSLARWQRELRQAGHALVAAQPAMGSLLTVVEVAFRAAEPAVTPSEGARAVERALERFLRDQPRALARAVARVPHLLPRRATCLTLSSSAAVLGALVAAHGRGRLAAVIVAESRPGCEGVATARRLAAARIPVQL
;
A
#
# COMPACT_ATOMS: atom_id res chain seq x y z
N MET A 1 41.66 12.45 -11.67
CA MET A 1 40.60 11.40 -11.67
C MET A 1 40.37 10.93 -10.24
N ARG A 2 39.23 11.25 -9.62
CA ARG A 2 38.82 10.69 -8.31
C ARG A 2 37.60 9.81 -8.54
N ALA A 3 37.75 8.51 -8.28
CA ALA A 3 36.68 7.54 -8.39
C ALA A 3 35.64 7.77 -7.29
N THR A 4 34.42 8.16 -7.68
CA THR A 4 33.25 8.18 -6.79
C THR A 4 32.74 6.76 -6.60
N ARG A 5 33.13 6.13 -5.49
CA ARG A 5 32.59 4.83 -5.07
C ARG A 5 31.07 4.93 -4.86
N ALA A 6 30.31 4.08 -5.54
CA ALA A 6 28.88 3.90 -5.29
C ALA A 6 28.64 3.48 -3.83
N PRO A 7 27.59 3.99 -3.16
CA PRO A 7 27.31 3.61 -1.77
C PRO A 7 26.94 2.12 -1.70
N SER A 8 27.51 1.42 -0.71
CA SER A 8 27.25 0.00 -0.48
C SER A 8 25.77 -0.25 -0.11
N ARG A 9 25.26 -1.44 -0.46
CA ARG A 9 23.86 -1.87 -0.24
C ARG A 9 23.39 -1.68 1.21
N THR A 10 24.30 -1.69 2.17
CA THR A 10 24.06 -1.46 3.60
C THR A 10 23.60 -0.03 3.91
N ARG A 11 24.08 0.99 3.17
CA ARG A 11 23.69 2.40 3.38
C ARG A 11 22.30 2.74 2.82
N LEU A 12 21.86 2.03 1.77
CA LEU A 12 20.50 2.15 1.22
C LEU A 12 19.45 1.50 2.12
N ALA A 13 19.79 0.41 2.80
CA ALA A 13 18.92 -0.20 3.80
C ALA A 13 18.80 0.68 5.07
N ALA A 14 19.90 1.32 5.48
CA ALA A 14 19.91 2.25 6.61
C ALA A 14 19.06 3.51 6.35
N SER A 15 19.12 4.10 5.14
CA SER A 15 18.27 5.25 4.79
C SER A 15 16.79 4.90 4.64
N GLN A 16 16.48 3.67 4.20
CA GLN A 16 15.11 3.14 4.22
C GLN A 16 14.58 2.89 5.64
N ALA A 17 15.44 2.44 6.56
CA ALA A 17 15.09 2.27 7.96
C ALA A 17 14.96 3.61 8.71
N GLU A 18 15.81 4.60 8.42
CA GLU A 18 15.69 5.96 8.96
C GLU A 18 14.40 6.66 8.52
N LEU A 19 13.95 6.48 7.28
CA LEU A 19 12.66 7.00 6.79
C LEU A 19 11.45 6.33 7.44
N VAL A 20 11.62 5.14 8.02
CA VAL A 20 10.59 4.44 8.82
C VAL A 20 10.72 4.80 10.31
N SER A 21 11.92 5.18 10.77
CA SER A 21 12.24 5.45 12.17
C SER A 21 12.19 6.93 12.58
N THR A 22 12.18 7.89 11.66
CA THR A 22 12.00 9.33 11.97
C THR A 22 10.53 9.74 11.97
N VAL A 23 9.72 8.99 12.72
CA VAL A 23 8.47 9.51 13.27
C VAL A 23 8.83 10.15 14.60
N TRP A 24 9.27 11.41 14.57
CA TRP A 24 9.30 12.20 15.79
C TRP A 24 7.85 12.48 16.21
N PRO A 25 7.52 12.39 17.51
CA PRO A 25 6.15 12.55 17.96
C PRO A 25 5.72 13.99 17.71
N VAL A 26 4.91 14.19 16.68
CA VAL A 26 4.09 15.40 16.57
C VAL A 26 3.14 15.34 17.77
N ARG A 27 3.32 16.26 18.73
CA ARG A 27 2.32 16.54 19.76
C ARG A 27 1.06 17.07 19.08
N SER A 28 0.26 16.16 18.57
CA SER A 28 -1.11 16.43 18.14
C SER A 28 -2.02 15.90 19.24
N SER A 29 -2.88 16.75 19.78
CA SER A 29 -3.82 16.49 20.87
C SER A 29 -4.95 15.51 20.49
N ARG A 30 -4.76 14.68 19.46
CA ARG A 30 -5.73 13.72 18.96
C ARG A 30 -5.04 12.38 18.75
N PRO A 31 -5.49 11.31 19.42
CA PRO A 31 -4.84 10.01 19.34
C PRO A 31 -4.88 9.50 17.90
N THR A 32 -3.70 9.23 17.33
CA THR A 32 -3.59 8.43 16.11
C THR A 32 -3.99 7.01 16.48
N ALA A 33 -5.20 6.61 16.06
CA ALA A 33 -5.73 5.29 16.34
C ALA A 33 -4.91 4.23 15.59
N THR A 34 -3.88 3.70 16.25
CA THR A 34 -3.25 2.44 15.88
C THR A 34 -4.31 1.35 16.03
N ILE A 35 -4.84 0.85 14.92
CA ILE A 35 -5.83 -0.23 14.93
C ILE A 35 -5.15 -1.48 15.49
N SER A 36 -5.37 -1.74 16.78
CA SER A 36 -5.00 -2.98 17.47
C SER A 36 -5.88 -4.12 16.95
N THR A 37 -5.33 -5.04 16.17
CA THR A 37 -6.06 -6.18 15.61
C THR A 37 -6.08 -7.35 16.59
N ARG A 38 -7.06 -7.40 17.49
CA ARG A 38 -7.53 -8.67 18.08
C ARG A 38 -8.79 -9.11 17.31
N VAL A 39 -8.78 -10.35 16.82
CA VAL A 39 -9.74 -10.87 15.83
C VAL A 39 -10.76 -11.78 16.54
N ALA A 40 -12.02 -11.32 16.64
CA ALA A 40 -13.18 -12.13 17.08
C ALA A 40 -14.04 -12.57 15.88
N GLU A 41 -15.00 -13.47 16.07
CA GLU A 41 -15.66 -14.28 15.02
C GLU A 41 -16.89 -13.68 14.29
N SER A 42 -17.19 -14.32 13.15
CA SER A 42 -18.28 -14.28 12.17
C SER A 42 -19.58 -13.47 12.41
N GLY A 43 -19.65 -12.27 11.82
CA GLY A 43 -20.89 -11.51 11.53
C GLY A 43 -20.65 -10.17 10.80
N ASP A 44 -19.40 -9.89 10.42
CA ASP A 44 -18.77 -8.61 10.75
C ASP A 44 -18.02 -8.02 9.55
N MET A 45 -18.33 -8.36 8.29
CA MET A 45 -17.55 -7.81 7.17
C MET A 45 -17.95 -6.38 6.78
N ARG A 46 -19.24 -6.00 6.91
CA ARG A 46 -19.65 -4.59 6.74
C ARG A 46 -19.06 -3.70 7.85
N ARG A 47 -19.01 -4.19 9.09
CA ARG A 47 -18.38 -3.51 10.23
C ARG A 47 -16.84 -3.50 10.13
N ARG A 48 -16.19 -4.61 9.75
CA ARG A 48 -14.73 -4.66 9.45
C ARG A 48 -14.32 -3.87 8.22
N GLY A 49 -15.22 -3.69 7.27
CA GLY A 49 -15.04 -2.84 6.09
C GLY A 49 -15.28 -1.36 6.39
N ALA A 50 -15.93 -1.00 7.50
CA ALA A 50 -16.20 0.40 7.85
C ALA A 50 -14.92 1.23 8.04
N PRO A 51 -13.82 0.71 8.64
CA PRO A 51 -12.52 1.35 8.59
C PRO A 51 -12.02 1.60 7.16
N LEU A 52 -12.13 0.61 6.25
CA LEU A 52 -11.78 0.81 4.84
C LEU A 52 -12.63 1.90 4.19
N ALA A 53 -13.95 1.90 4.42
CA ALA A 53 -14.87 2.85 3.79
C ALA A 53 -14.65 4.30 4.23
N ARG A 54 -14.19 4.49 5.47
CA ARG A 54 -13.91 5.81 6.04
C ARG A 54 -12.48 6.27 5.86
N ASP A 55 -11.59 5.38 5.42
CA ASP A 55 -10.19 5.72 5.23
C ASP A 55 -10.01 6.61 3.99
N ARG A 56 -9.57 7.84 4.23
CA ARG A 56 -9.22 8.83 3.21
C ARG A 56 -7.74 9.21 3.26
N ARG A 57 -6.93 8.54 4.08
CA ARG A 57 -5.52 8.89 4.32
C ARG A 57 -4.56 7.81 3.85
N SER A 58 -4.98 6.55 3.92
CA SER A 58 -4.16 5.43 3.49
C SER A 58 -4.09 5.35 1.97
N GLY A 59 -2.87 5.18 1.46
CA GLY A 59 -2.66 4.94 0.04
C GLY A 59 -3.10 3.54 -0.40
N ALA A 60 -3.23 3.36 -1.72
CA ALA A 60 -3.69 2.11 -2.35
C ALA A 60 -2.94 0.86 -1.88
N THR A 61 -1.61 0.92 -1.75
CA THR A 61 -0.81 -0.20 -1.27
C THR A 61 -1.22 -0.64 0.14
N ALA A 62 -1.44 0.32 1.06
CA ALA A 62 -1.81 0.03 2.44
C ALA A 62 -3.23 -0.57 2.51
N LEU A 63 -4.18 0.00 1.78
CA LEU A 63 -5.56 -0.49 1.71
C LEU A 63 -5.63 -1.89 1.09
N ALA A 64 -4.88 -2.16 0.02
CA ALA A 64 -4.81 -3.49 -0.58
C ALA A 64 -4.24 -4.54 0.38
N ARG A 65 -3.21 -4.20 1.17
CA ARG A 65 -2.68 -5.11 2.20
C ARG A 65 -3.70 -5.38 3.30
N LEU A 66 -4.43 -4.37 3.74
CA LEU A 66 -5.49 -4.53 4.73
C LEU A 66 -6.59 -5.44 4.19
N ALA A 67 -7.08 -5.19 2.97
CA ALA A 67 -8.08 -6.02 2.31
C ALA A 67 -7.61 -7.47 2.16
N ALA A 68 -6.35 -7.71 1.78
CA ALA A 68 -5.81 -9.06 1.66
C ALA A 68 -5.82 -9.80 3.01
N ARG A 69 -5.48 -9.12 4.12
CA ARG A 69 -5.55 -9.73 5.46
C ARG A 69 -6.99 -10.02 5.89
N LEU A 70 -7.91 -9.09 5.65
CA LEU A 70 -9.33 -9.28 5.97
C LEU A 70 -9.94 -10.44 5.19
N LEU A 71 -9.66 -10.52 3.90
CA LEU A 71 -10.19 -11.56 3.02
C LEU A 71 -9.57 -12.93 3.34
N ARG A 72 -8.26 -12.97 3.65
CA ARG A 72 -7.59 -14.18 4.14
C ARG A 72 -8.22 -14.70 5.43
N ALA A 73 -8.44 -13.82 6.41
CA ALA A 73 -9.08 -14.21 7.67
C ALA A 73 -10.50 -14.73 7.43
N ARG A 74 -11.22 -14.17 6.46
CA ARG A 74 -12.58 -14.58 6.10
C ARG A 74 -12.66 -15.92 5.37
N ALA A 75 -11.62 -16.24 4.61
CA ALA A 75 -11.53 -17.45 3.81
C ALA A 75 -11.22 -18.71 4.64
N ARG A 76 -10.94 -18.59 5.95
CA ARG A 76 -10.71 -19.74 6.83
C ARG A 76 -11.88 -20.72 6.79
N ASP A 77 -11.54 -22.00 6.84
CA ASP A 77 -12.53 -23.06 7.01
C ASP A 77 -12.99 -23.09 8.47
N HIS A 78 -14.30 -23.20 8.65
CA HIS A 78 -14.96 -23.27 9.94
C HIS A 78 -15.97 -24.44 9.96
N GLY A 79 -15.69 -25.51 9.21
CA GLY A 79 -16.58 -26.68 9.10
C GLY A 79 -17.85 -26.40 8.29
N LYS A 80 -17.78 -25.47 7.32
CA LYS A 80 -18.94 -25.04 6.51
C LYS A 80 -19.10 -25.94 5.29
N SER A 81 -20.28 -26.00 4.67
CA SER A 81 -20.41 -26.56 3.33
C SER A 81 -19.67 -25.70 2.30
N LEU A 82 -19.22 -26.31 1.19
CA LEU A 82 -18.51 -25.59 0.12
C LEU A 82 -19.33 -24.39 -0.39
N ALA A 83 -20.61 -24.60 -0.69
CA ALA A 83 -21.50 -23.55 -1.18
C ALA A 83 -21.63 -22.38 -0.20
N ARG A 84 -21.74 -22.67 1.11
CA ARG A 84 -21.79 -21.64 2.15
C ARG A 84 -20.48 -20.88 2.24
N TRP A 85 -19.34 -21.58 2.24
CA TRP A 85 -18.01 -20.97 2.27
C TRP A 85 -17.78 -20.05 1.06
N GLN A 86 -18.09 -20.51 -0.15
CA GLN A 86 -17.95 -19.72 -1.38
C GLN A 86 -18.83 -18.47 -1.37
N ARG A 87 -20.10 -18.60 -0.96
CA ARG A 87 -21.02 -17.45 -0.85
C ARG A 87 -20.50 -16.41 0.13
N GLU A 88 -20.02 -16.87 1.27
CA GLU A 88 -19.48 -16.02 2.33
C GLU A 88 -18.19 -15.30 1.90
N LEU A 89 -17.30 -15.97 1.15
CA LEU A 89 -16.13 -15.37 0.54
C LEU A 89 -16.51 -14.30 -0.49
N ARG A 90 -17.48 -14.59 -1.37
CA ARG A 90 -18.00 -13.64 -2.36
C ARG A 90 -18.57 -12.39 -1.72
N GLN A 91 -19.46 -12.56 -0.73
CA GLN A 91 -20.05 -11.44 0.01
C GLN A 91 -18.97 -10.55 0.64
N ALA A 92 -17.91 -11.14 1.18
CA ALA A 92 -16.81 -10.38 1.74
C ALA A 92 -16.01 -9.62 0.69
N GLY A 93 -15.70 -10.24 -0.45
CA GLY A 93 -15.03 -9.56 -1.57
C GLY A 93 -15.84 -8.36 -2.08
N HIS A 94 -17.14 -8.55 -2.31
CA HIS A 94 -18.03 -7.45 -2.72
C HIS A 94 -18.09 -6.33 -1.68
N ALA A 95 -18.13 -6.66 -0.38
CA ALA A 95 -18.12 -5.66 0.68
C ALA A 95 -16.82 -4.84 0.69
N LEU A 96 -15.67 -5.47 0.42
CA LEU A 96 -14.38 -4.77 0.34
C LEU A 96 -14.32 -3.81 -0.86
N VAL A 97 -14.78 -4.24 -2.04
CA VAL A 97 -14.82 -3.37 -3.24
C VAL A 97 -15.81 -2.22 -3.02
N ALA A 98 -16.99 -2.50 -2.47
CA ALA A 98 -18.00 -1.48 -2.20
C ALA A 98 -17.54 -0.44 -1.16
N ALA A 99 -16.62 -0.81 -0.25
CA ALA A 99 -16.07 0.13 0.72
C ALA A 99 -15.26 1.26 0.06
N GLN A 100 -14.55 0.97 -1.04
CA GLN A 100 -13.71 1.94 -1.75
C GLN A 100 -13.79 1.69 -3.27
N PRO A 101 -14.90 2.06 -3.93
CA PRO A 101 -15.17 1.66 -5.33
C PRO A 101 -14.14 2.17 -6.33
N ALA A 102 -13.56 3.35 -6.09
CA ALA A 102 -12.52 3.93 -6.96
C ALA A 102 -11.15 3.22 -6.84
N MET A 103 -10.99 2.30 -5.88
CA MET A 103 -9.70 1.67 -5.58
C MET A 103 -9.53 0.36 -6.33
N GLY A 104 -9.03 0.42 -7.57
CA GLY A 104 -8.73 -0.76 -8.39
C GLY A 104 -7.82 -1.79 -7.69
N SER A 105 -6.95 -1.34 -6.78
CA SER A 105 -6.12 -2.24 -5.96
C SER A 105 -6.91 -3.19 -5.05
N LEU A 106 -8.13 -2.82 -4.63
CA LEU A 106 -9.02 -3.72 -3.88
C LEU A 106 -9.64 -4.77 -4.78
N LEU A 107 -10.03 -4.39 -5.99
CA LEU A 107 -10.51 -5.33 -7.01
C LEU A 107 -9.45 -6.39 -7.30
N THR A 108 -8.19 -6.00 -7.46
CA THR A 108 -7.07 -6.94 -7.65
C THR A 108 -6.97 -7.96 -6.52
N VAL A 109 -7.10 -7.53 -5.27
CA VAL A 109 -7.03 -8.43 -4.10
C VAL A 109 -8.18 -9.43 -4.10
N VAL A 110 -9.40 -8.95 -4.39
CA VAL A 110 -10.59 -9.79 -4.45
C VAL A 110 -10.49 -10.80 -5.58
N GLU A 111 -10.03 -10.38 -6.76
CA GLU A 111 -9.81 -11.24 -7.91
C GLU A 111 -8.79 -12.35 -7.62
N VAL A 112 -7.67 -12.01 -6.96
CA VAL A 112 -6.65 -12.99 -6.55
C VAL A 112 -7.26 -14.06 -5.64
N ALA A 113 -8.13 -13.68 -4.71
CA ALA A 113 -8.80 -14.63 -3.83
C ALA A 113 -9.85 -15.47 -4.57
N PHE A 114 -10.67 -14.86 -5.41
CA PHE A 114 -11.73 -15.57 -6.14
C PHE A 114 -11.15 -16.60 -7.11
N ARG A 115 -10.13 -16.23 -7.89
CA ARG A 115 -9.41 -17.17 -8.77
C ARG A 115 -8.78 -18.33 -8.01
N ALA A 116 -8.24 -18.06 -6.81
CA ALA A 116 -7.65 -19.12 -5.99
C ALA A 116 -8.71 -20.08 -5.42
N ALA A 117 -9.93 -19.59 -5.19
CA ALA A 117 -11.04 -20.37 -4.66
C ALA A 117 -11.80 -21.18 -5.72
N GLU A 118 -11.74 -20.76 -6.98
CA GLU A 118 -12.52 -21.33 -8.10
C GLU A 118 -12.37 -22.86 -8.26
N PRO A 119 -11.16 -23.46 -8.19
CA PRO A 119 -10.99 -24.89 -8.40
C PRO A 119 -11.36 -25.76 -7.19
N ALA A 120 -11.78 -25.16 -6.06
CA ALA A 120 -11.93 -25.88 -4.80
C ALA A 120 -13.15 -26.80 -4.79
N VAL A 121 -12.94 -28.09 -4.46
CA VAL A 121 -14.02 -29.07 -4.27
C VAL A 121 -14.37 -29.24 -2.79
N THR A 122 -13.50 -28.79 -1.88
CA THR A 122 -13.78 -28.69 -0.44
C THR A 122 -13.49 -27.29 0.11
N PRO A 123 -14.17 -26.88 1.20
CA PRO A 123 -13.87 -25.62 1.90
C PRO A 123 -12.40 -25.53 2.34
N SER A 124 -11.84 -26.64 2.83
CA SER A 124 -10.46 -26.70 3.31
C SER A 124 -9.44 -26.45 2.20
N GLU A 125 -9.63 -27.04 1.02
CA GLU A 125 -8.80 -26.76 -0.16
C GLU A 125 -8.90 -25.30 -0.60
N GLY A 126 -10.12 -24.77 -0.69
CA GLY A 126 -10.36 -23.38 -1.06
C GLY A 126 -9.73 -22.40 -0.07
N ALA A 127 -9.90 -22.64 1.23
CA ALA A 127 -9.30 -21.84 2.30
C ALA A 127 -7.77 -21.79 2.16
N ARG A 128 -7.14 -22.97 1.99
CA ARG A 128 -5.68 -23.08 1.82
C ARG A 128 -5.20 -22.42 0.53
N ALA A 129 -5.96 -22.54 -0.57
CA ALA A 129 -5.60 -21.92 -1.84
C ALA A 129 -5.66 -20.38 -1.76
N VAL A 130 -6.74 -19.83 -1.19
CA VAL A 130 -6.89 -18.39 -0.94
C VAL A 130 -5.80 -17.87 -0.01
N GLU A 131 -5.52 -18.58 1.08
CA GLU A 131 -4.45 -18.23 2.01
C GLU A 131 -3.09 -18.14 1.31
N ARG A 132 -2.70 -19.18 0.57
CA ARG A 132 -1.44 -19.17 -0.20
C ARG A 132 -1.39 -18.03 -1.20
N ALA A 133 -2.50 -17.75 -1.89
CA ALA A 133 -2.57 -16.68 -2.87
C ALA A 133 -2.41 -15.29 -2.25
N LEU A 134 -3.09 -15.03 -1.14
CA LEU A 134 -3.04 -13.73 -0.45
C LEU A 134 -1.73 -13.54 0.32
N GLU A 135 -1.13 -14.60 0.87
CA GLU A 135 0.22 -14.53 1.44
C GLU A 135 1.28 -14.23 0.38
N ARG A 136 1.18 -14.87 -0.79
CA ARG A 136 2.03 -14.52 -1.94
C ARG A 136 1.88 -13.05 -2.32
N PHE A 137 0.64 -12.57 -2.44
CA PHE A 137 0.38 -11.15 -2.72
C PHE A 137 1.04 -10.23 -1.67
N LEU A 138 0.84 -10.51 -0.37
CA LEU A 138 1.38 -9.69 0.72
C LEU A 138 2.91 -9.66 0.76
N ARG A 139 3.56 -10.78 0.42
CA ARG A 139 5.02 -10.93 0.35
C ARG A 139 5.61 -10.26 -0.90
N ASP A 140 4.96 -10.41 -2.05
CA ASP A 140 5.54 -9.99 -3.32
C ASP A 140 5.27 -8.51 -3.63
N GLN A 141 4.18 -7.93 -3.10
CA GLN A 141 3.80 -6.53 -3.34
C GLN A 141 4.90 -5.52 -2.95
N PRO A 142 5.57 -5.58 -1.78
CA PRO A 142 6.65 -4.65 -1.46
C PRO A 142 7.83 -4.76 -2.44
N ARG A 143 8.16 -5.98 -2.89
CA ARG A 143 9.24 -6.22 -3.85
C ARG A 143 8.87 -5.66 -5.23
N ALA A 144 7.63 -5.85 -5.67
CA ALA A 144 7.13 -5.27 -6.92
C ALA A 144 7.18 -3.75 -6.89
N LEU A 145 6.73 -3.14 -5.79
CA LEU A 145 6.80 -1.69 -5.58
C LEU A 145 8.25 -1.18 -5.61
N ALA A 146 9.15 -1.83 -4.89
CA ALA A 146 10.57 -1.46 -4.87
C ALA A 146 11.20 -1.52 -6.26
N ARG A 147 10.87 -2.55 -7.06
CA ARG A 147 11.33 -2.65 -8.45
C ARG A 147 10.79 -1.53 -9.33
N ALA A 148 9.50 -1.18 -9.19
CA ALA A 148 8.91 -0.07 -9.94
C ALA A 148 9.58 1.26 -9.59
N VAL A 149 9.74 1.54 -8.29
CA VAL A 149 10.44 2.73 -7.77
C VAL A 149 11.87 2.84 -8.30
N ALA A 150 12.61 1.72 -8.30
CA ALA A 150 14.01 1.70 -8.74
C ALA A 150 14.19 1.98 -10.25
N ARG A 151 13.16 1.78 -11.07
CA ARG A 151 13.20 2.04 -12.52
C ARG A 151 13.05 3.52 -12.87
N VAL A 152 12.28 4.28 -12.08
CA VAL A 152 11.94 5.68 -12.39
C VAL A 152 13.14 6.57 -12.71
N PRO A 153 14.27 6.53 -11.97
CA PRO A 153 15.42 7.38 -12.27
C PRO A 153 15.99 7.19 -13.68
N HIS A 154 15.86 5.98 -14.24
CA HIS A 154 16.34 5.65 -15.59
C HIS A 154 15.41 6.18 -16.68
N LEU A 155 14.16 6.49 -16.35
CA LEU A 155 13.16 7.01 -17.27
C LEU A 155 13.18 8.54 -17.36
N LEU A 156 13.69 9.21 -16.33
CA LEU A 156 13.73 10.68 -16.30
C LEU A 156 14.90 11.21 -17.13
N PRO A 157 14.76 12.34 -17.84
CA PRO A 157 15.89 13.05 -18.42
C PRO A 157 16.85 13.56 -17.32
N ARG A 158 18.04 14.04 -17.70
CA ARG A 158 18.97 14.66 -16.74
C ARG A 158 18.33 15.91 -16.14
N ARG A 159 18.41 16.06 -14.82
CA ARG A 159 17.89 17.23 -14.07
C ARG A 159 16.40 17.52 -14.38
N ALA A 160 15.57 16.49 -14.44
CA ALA A 160 14.14 16.62 -14.67
C ALA A 160 13.45 17.46 -13.58
N THR A 161 12.41 18.19 -13.96
CA THR A 161 11.40 18.70 -13.04
C THR A 161 10.15 17.85 -13.20
N CYS A 162 9.64 17.30 -12.09
CA CYS A 162 8.45 16.46 -12.11
C CYS A 162 7.26 17.17 -11.48
N LEU A 163 6.07 16.96 -12.02
CA LEU A 163 4.81 17.32 -11.37
C LEU A 163 4.26 16.11 -10.61
N THR A 164 3.73 16.31 -9.42
CA THR A 164 2.96 15.29 -8.69
C THR A 164 1.68 15.84 -8.09
N LEU A 165 0.73 14.95 -7.88
CA LEU A 165 -0.59 15.20 -7.32
C LEU A 165 -0.84 14.22 -6.18
N SER A 166 -1.52 14.70 -5.14
CA SER A 166 -1.91 13.97 -3.94
C SER A 166 -0.72 13.40 -3.15
N SER A 167 -0.96 12.33 -2.39
CA SER A 167 0.06 11.65 -1.60
C SER A 167 0.17 10.18 -1.98
N SER A 168 1.31 9.83 -2.59
CA SER A 168 1.64 8.46 -2.96
C SER A 168 3.01 8.09 -2.41
N ALA A 169 3.06 7.08 -1.54
CA ALA A 169 4.32 6.55 -1.01
C ALA A 169 5.22 5.99 -2.11
N ALA A 170 4.62 5.43 -3.18
CA ALA A 170 5.34 4.94 -4.34
C ALA A 170 6.04 6.08 -5.09
N VAL A 171 5.30 7.17 -5.36
CA VAL A 171 5.83 8.33 -6.05
C VAL A 171 6.89 9.05 -5.21
N LEU A 172 6.64 9.21 -3.91
CA LEU A 172 7.63 9.79 -2.99
C LEU A 172 8.94 9.00 -3.03
N GLY A 173 8.87 7.67 -2.93
CA GLY A 173 10.06 6.81 -3.02
C GLY A 173 10.78 6.93 -4.36
N ALA A 174 10.03 7.06 -5.46
CA ALA A 174 10.60 7.24 -6.80
C ALA A 174 11.30 8.59 -6.97
N LEU A 175 10.70 9.68 -6.48
CA LEU A 175 11.29 11.02 -6.54
C LEU A 175 12.56 11.10 -5.69
N VAL A 176 12.55 10.53 -4.47
CA VAL A 176 13.75 10.42 -3.63
C VAL A 176 14.84 9.61 -4.32
N ALA A 177 14.49 8.45 -4.90
CA ALA A 177 15.45 7.61 -5.62
C ALA A 177 16.04 8.30 -6.87
N ALA A 178 15.26 9.17 -7.53
CA ALA A 178 15.70 9.94 -8.68
C ALA A 178 16.60 11.11 -8.29
N HIS A 179 16.25 11.84 -7.23
CA HIS A 179 17.08 12.92 -6.69
C HIS A 179 18.44 12.40 -6.21
N GLY A 180 18.47 11.29 -5.47
CA GLY A 180 19.71 10.65 -5.03
C GLY A 180 20.63 10.18 -6.16
N ARG A 181 20.12 10.05 -7.40
CA ARG A 181 20.89 9.75 -8.61
C ARG A 181 21.21 10.98 -9.47
N GLY A 182 20.92 12.19 -8.99
CA GLY A 182 21.11 13.44 -9.73
C GLY A 182 20.21 13.56 -10.97
N ARG A 183 19.13 12.79 -11.05
CA ARG A 183 18.19 12.82 -12.18
C ARG A 183 17.05 13.81 -12.00
N LEU A 184 16.73 14.18 -10.76
CA LEU A 184 15.64 15.09 -10.41
C LEU A 184 16.20 16.39 -9.84
N ALA A 185 15.84 17.51 -10.46
CA ALA A 185 16.20 18.86 -10.03
C ALA A 185 15.17 19.48 -9.10
N ALA A 186 13.88 19.33 -9.40
CA ALA A 186 12.79 19.91 -8.61
C ALA A 186 11.48 19.13 -8.77
N VAL A 187 10.53 19.40 -7.88
CA VAL A 187 9.16 18.85 -7.95
C VAL A 187 8.14 19.97 -7.80
N ILE A 188 7.17 20.01 -8.71
CA ILE A 188 5.95 20.80 -8.57
C ILE A 188 4.90 19.90 -7.91
N VAL A 189 4.27 20.36 -6.84
CA VAL A 189 3.31 19.57 -6.06
C VAL A 189 1.97 20.30 -6.03
N ALA A 190 0.97 19.78 -6.71
CA ALA A 190 -0.37 20.34 -6.61
C ALA A 190 -0.95 20.10 -5.21
N GLU A 191 -1.55 21.12 -4.58
CA GLU A 191 -2.01 21.05 -3.19
C GLU A 191 -3.04 19.93 -2.91
N SER A 192 -3.80 19.51 -3.93
CA SER A 192 -4.77 18.40 -3.90
C SER A 192 -5.99 18.65 -3.02
N ARG A 193 -6.81 19.64 -3.41
CA ARG A 193 -8.10 19.93 -2.74
C ARG A 193 -9.10 18.76 -2.89
N PRO A 194 -10.02 18.59 -1.92
CA PRO A 194 -10.18 19.37 -0.69
C PRO A 194 -9.31 18.90 0.49
N GLY A 195 -8.68 17.72 0.38
CA GLY A 195 -7.90 17.11 1.47
C GLY A 195 -6.53 17.74 1.72
N CYS A 196 -6.05 18.53 0.76
CA CYS A 196 -4.75 19.19 0.77
C CYS A 196 -3.58 18.20 0.97
N GLU A 197 -3.67 16.96 0.49
CA GLU A 197 -2.63 15.95 0.74
C GLU A 197 -1.29 16.31 0.09
N GLY A 198 -1.32 17.12 -0.97
CA GLY A 198 -0.14 17.66 -1.64
C GLY A 198 0.74 18.49 -0.71
N VAL A 199 0.15 19.24 0.24
CA VAL A 199 0.91 20.03 1.24
C VAL A 199 1.78 19.10 2.10
N ALA A 200 1.24 17.96 2.53
CA ALA A 200 2.01 16.98 3.28
C ALA A 200 3.09 16.32 2.42
N THR A 201 2.80 16.03 1.15
CA THR A 201 3.78 15.52 0.19
C THR A 201 4.93 16.50 -0.04
N ALA A 202 4.64 17.79 -0.24
CA ALA A 202 5.63 18.85 -0.41
C ALA A 202 6.56 18.94 0.81
N ARG A 203 6.00 18.92 2.03
CA ARG A 203 6.80 18.90 3.27
C ARG A 203 7.75 17.71 3.34
N ARG A 204 7.27 16.51 2.97
CA ARG A 204 8.10 15.28 2.99
C ARG A 204 9.21 15.32 1.95
N LEU A 205 8.97 15.88 0.76
CA LEU A 205 9.98 16.08 -0.28
C LEU A 205 11.02 17.13 0.13
N ALA A 206 10.58 18.24 0.71
CA ALA A 206 11.48 19.28 1.24
C ALA A 206 12.37 18.75 2.38
N ALA A 207 11.81 17.92 3.28
CA ALA A 207 12.59 17.24 4.32
C ALA A 207 13.66 16.29 3.74
N ALA A 208 13.42 15.72 2.56
CA ALA A 208 14.40 14.94 1.80
C ALA A 208 15.37 15.82 0.98
N ARG A 209 15.39 17.14 1.21
CA ARG A 209 16.22 18.15 0.52
C ARG A 209 15.98 18.24 -0.99
N ILE A 210 14.81 17.85 -1.44
CA ILE A 210 14.41 18.00 -2.83
C ILE A 210 13.77 19.39 -2.98
N PRO A 211 14.20 20.22 -3.95
CA PRO A 211 13.54 21.49 -4.24
C PRO A 211 12.08 21.27 -4.63
N VAL A 212 11.16 22.01 -4.00
CA VAL A 212 9.71 21.87 -4.19
C VAL A 212 9.08 23.23 -4.45
N GLN A 213 8.17 23.26 -5.42
CA GLN A 213 7.19 24.31 -5.61
C GLN A 213 5.80 23.73 -5.32
N LEU A 214 5.03 24.39 -4.46
CA LEU A 214 3.63 24.05 -4.19
C LEU A 214 2.72 24.92 -5.09
#